data_AF-B1L7P5-F1
#
_entry.id   AF-B1L7P5-F1
#
_cell.length_a   1.000
_cell.length_b   1.000
_cell.length_c   1.000
_cell.angle_alpha   90.00
_cell.angle_beta   90.00
_cell.angle_gamma   90.00
#
_symmetry.space_group_name_H-M   'P 1'
#
loop_
_entity.id
_entity.type
_entity.pdbx_description
1 polymer ?
#
loop_
_entity_poly.entity_id
_entity_poly.type
_entity_poly.pdbx_seq_one_letter_code
_entity_poly.pdbx_strand_id
1 'polypeptide(L)' 'MPCSRKSSAKKEVKEKEEVKLDDLSKKILDAMKKLGRPVKCGEIAKELGVPVQQVTGKMRSLVKSGLVKKAEEGTYKLP' A
#
# COMPACT_ATOMS: atom_id res chain seq x y z
N MET A 1 -26.29 12.71 -7.61
CA MET A 1 -26.41 11.26 -7.31
C MET A 1 -25.44 10.91 -6.19
N PRO A 2 -25.89 10.69 -4.94
CA PRO A 2 -25.01 10.20 -3.88
C PRO A 2 -24.92 8.67 -3.96
N CYS A 3 -23.74 8.14 -4.28
CA CYS A 3 -23.51 6.71 -4.33
C CYS A 3 -23.49 6.12 -2.91
N SER A 4 -24.64 5.59 -2.49
CA SER A 4 -24.74 4.60 -1.42
C SER A 4 -24.12 3.27 -1.89
N ARG A 5 -22.99 2.85 -1.31
CA ARG A 5 -22.54 1.45 -1.40
C ARG A 5 -22.40 0.82 -0.03
N LYS A 6 -23.18 -0.25 0.11
CA LYS A 6 -23.35 -1.16 1.24
C LYS A 6 -22.04 -1.80 1.71
N SER A 7 -22.06 -2.02 3.01
CA SER A 7 -21.20 -2.77 3.91
C SER A 7 -21.00 -4.26 3.60
N SER A 8 -19.82 -4.78 3.95
CA SER A 8 -19.54 -6.18 4.35
C SER A 8 -18.17 -6.22 5.07
N ALA A 9 -18.16 -6.35 6.40
CA ALA A 9 -18.06 -7.60 7.17
C ALA A 9 -16.61 -8.12 7.37
N LYS A 10 -16.08 -7.80 8.55
CA LYS A 10 -15.14 -8.50 9.47
C LYS A 10 -14.04 -9.42 8.90
N LYS A 11 -12.78 -9.14 9.29
CA LYS A 11 -11.91 -10.16 9.91
C LYS A 11 -10.86 -9.54 10.84
N GLU A 12 -10.71 -10.20 11.98
CA GLU A 12 -10.09 -9.76 13.22
C GLU A 12 -8.54 -9.86 13.22
N VAL A 13 -7.91 -8.80 13.73
CA VAL A 13 -6.92 -8.77 14.84
C VAL A 13 -5.60 -9.57 14.72
N LYS A 14 -4.45 -8.87 14.78
CA LYS A 14 -3.49 -8.98 15.89
C LYS A 14 -2.40 -7.90 15.87
N GLU A 15 -2.18 -7.34 17.05
CA GLU A 15 -1.28 -6.24 17.40
C GLU A 15 0.21 -6.60 17.31
N LYS A 16 1.05 -5.57 17.13
CA LYS A 16 2.10 -5.17 18.10
C LYS A 16 2.67 -3.79 17.73
N GLU A 17 2.66 -2.90 18.73
CA GLU A 17 3.62 -1.81 19.01
C GLU A 17 5.03 -2.15 18.48
N GLU A 18 5.86 -1.28 17.90
CA GLU A 18 6.39 -0.02 18.44
C GLU A 18 6.87 0.93 17.32
N VAL A 19 7.02 2.21 17.68
CA VAL A 19 7.29 3.40 16.86
C VAL A 19 8.50 3.28 15.91
N LYS A 20 8.29 3.52 14.59
CA LYS A 20 9.21 3.97 13.49
C LYS A 20 9.19 3.05 12.25
N LEU A 21 8.56 3.55 11.17
CA LEU A 21 8.26 2.89 9.90
C LEU A 21 7.26 1.73 10.02
N ASP A 22 5.99 2.04 9.73
CA ASP A 22 4.88 1.07 9.76
C ASP A 22 5.28 -0.26 9.08
N ASP A 23 5.02 -1.39 9.72
CA ASP A 23 5.28 -2.72 9.16
C ASP A 23 4.59 -2.92 7.81
N LEU A 24 3.46 -2.24 7.60
CA LEU A 24 2.78 -2.16 6.31
C LEU A 24 3.65 -1.48 5.24
N SER A 25 4.36 -0.40 5.58
CA SER A 25 5.25 0.31 4.66
C SER A 25 6.43 -0.57 4.25
N LYS A 26 7.03 -1.32 5.18
CA LYS A 26 8.09 -2.29 4.87
C LYS A 26 7.57 -3.39 3.94
N LYS A 27 6.41 -3.98 4.26
CA LYS A 27 5.75 -4.99 3.42
C LYS A 27 5.44 -4.47 2.01
N ILE A 28 5.00 -3.22 1.88
CA ILE A 28 4.77 -2.56 0.58
C ILE A 28 6.09 -2.47 -0.21
N LEU A 29 7.16 -2.04 0.44
CA LEU A 29 8.47 -1.94 -0.20
C LEU A 29 9.02 -3.32 -0.59
N ASP A 30 8.84 -4.35 0.24
CA ASP A 30 9.25 -5.72 -0.07
C ASP A 30 8.47 -6.31 -1.24
N ALA A 31 7.15 -6.09 -1.32
CA ALA A 31 6.33 -6.48 -2.47
C ALA A 31 6.82 -5.78 -3.74
N MET A 32 7.10 -4.47 -3.67
CA MET A 32 7.66 -3.72 -4.80
C MET A 32 9.05 -4.23 -5.22
N LYS A 33 9.91 -4.62 -4.27
CA LYS A 33 11.23 -5.22 -4.56
C LYS A 33 11.09 -6.56 -5.28
N LYS A 34 10.18 -7.42 -4.82
CA LYS A 34 9.92 -8.73 -5.44
C LYS A 34 9.42 -8.60 -6.88
N LEU A 35 8.57 -7.62 -7.14
CA LEU A 35 8.00 -7.38 -8.46
C LEU A 35 9.00 -6.75 -9.43
N GLY A 36 9.97 -5.95 -8.93
CA GLY A 36 11.07 -5.41 -9.73
C GLY A 36 10.63 -4.55 -10.93
N ARG A 37 9.39 -4.09 -10.93
CA ARG A 37 8.71 -3.39 -12.03
C ARG A 37 7.93 -2.20 -11.48
N PRO A 38 7.53 -1.23 -12.31
CA PRO A 38 6.54 -0.23 -11.91
C PRO A 38 5.22 -0.91 -11.51
N VAL A 39 4.85 -0.81 -10.23
CA VAL A 39 3.70 -1.53 -9.66
C VAL A 39 2.54 -0.57 -9.37
N LYS A 40 1.31 -1.02 -9.60
CA LYS A 40 0.10 -0.29 -9.17
C LYS A 40 -0.23 -0.61 -7.71
N CYS A 41 -0.78 0.36 -6.98
CA CYS A 41 -1.24 0.13 -5.59
C CYS A 41 -2.21 -1.06 -5.47
N GLY A 42 -3.02 -1.31 -6.50
CA GLY A 42 -3.96 -2.42 -6.53
C GLY A 42 -3.29 -3.81 -6.59
N GLU A 43 -2.11 -3.92 -7.20
CA GLU A 43 -1.36 -5.17 -7.27
C GLU A 43 -0.66 -5.45 -5.94
N ILE A 44 -0.03 -4.43 -5.35
CA ILE A 44 0.58 -4.49 -4.02
C ILE A 44 -0.45 -4.90 -2.96
N ALA A 45 -1.65 -4.32 -3.04
CA ALA A 45 -2.77 -4.65 -2.15
C ALA A 45 -3.21 -6.12 -2.26
N LYS A 46 -3.27 -6.66 -3.49
CA LYS A 46 -3.62 -8.06 -3.73
C LYS A 46 -2.55 -9.01 -3.20
N GLU A 47 -1.28 -8.68 -3.42
CA GLU A 47 -0.16 -9.50 -2.98
C GLU A 47 -0.07 -9.56 -1.44
N LEU A 48 -0.32 -8.42 -0.78
CA LEU A 48 -0.27 -8.32 0.68
C LEU A 48 -1.59 -8.65 1.38
N GLY A 49 -2.68 -8.85 0.64
CA GLY A 49 -4.01 -9.10 1.21
C GLY A 49 -4.57 -7.92 2.02
N VAL A 50 -4.13 -6.70 1.73
CA VAL A 50 -4.52 -5.47 2.45
C VAL A 50 -5.39 -4.58 1.57
N PRO A 51 -6.28 -3.76 2.15
CA PRO A 51 -7.13 -2.88 1.38
C PRO A 51 -6.31 -1.80 0.65
N VAL A 52 -6.67 -1.54 -0.61
CA VAL A 52 -6.01 -0.56 -1.49
C VAL A 52 -5.93 0.82 -0.83
N GLN A 53 -6.96 1.24 -0.09
CA GLN A 53 -6.98 2.52 0.63
C GLN A 53 -5.84 2.65 1.65
N GLN A 54 -5.54 1.59 2.41
CA GLN A 54 -4.41 1.60 3.36
C GLN A 54 -3.09 1.71 2.62
N VAL A 55 -2.94 0.96 1.51
CA VAL A 55 -1.75 1.04 0.65
C VAL A 55 -1.60 2.44 0.07
N THR A 56 -2.66 3.05 -0.45
CA THR A 56 -2.62 4.41 -1.01
C THR A 56 -2.26 5.46 0.04
N GLY A 57 -2.82 5.34 1.26
CA GLY A 57 -2.49 6.23 2.38
C GLY A 57 -1.01 6.16 2.75
N LYS A 58 -0.46 4.95 2.89
CA LYS A 58 0.97 4.73 3.19
C LYS A 58 1.88 5.07 2.01
N MET A 59 1.45 4.78 0.78
CA MET A 59 2.18 5.08 -0.45
C MET A 59 2.44 6.59 -0.57
N ARG A 60 1.46 7.43 -0.21
CA ARG A 60 1.64 8.89 -0.23
C ARG A 60 2.75 9.33 0.72
N SER A 61 2.85 8.72 1.90
CA SER A 61 3.92 8.96 2.86
C SER A 61 5.27 8.42 2.36
N LEU A 62 5.29 7.23 1.76
CA LEU A 62 6.49 6.60 1.17
C LEU A 62 7.09 7.41 0.00
N VAL A 63 6.23 8.01 -0.82
CA VAL A 63 6.65 8.92 -1.89
C VAL A 63 7.22 10.21 -1.29
N LYS A 64 6.57 10.77 -0.25
CA LYS A 64 7.05 11.97 0.44
C LYS A 64 8.41 11.74 1.12
N SER A 65 8.65 10.54 1.64
CA SER A 65 9.94 10.15 2.21
C SER A 65 10.98 9.76 1.16
N GLY A 66 10.67 9.81 -0.14
CA GLY A 66 11.61 9.50 -1.22
C GLY A 66 11.96 8.02 -1.38
N LEU A 67 11.27 7.12 -0.68
CA LEU A 67 11.50 5.67 -0.76
C LEU A 67 10.93 5.07 -2.05
N VAL A 68 10.00 5.78 -2.69
CA VAL A 68 9.28 5.33 -3.88
C VAL A 68 9.14 6.51 -4.85
N LYS A 69 9.44 6.30 -6.12
CA LYS A 69 9.23 7.26 -7.21
C LYS A 69 7.94 6.93 -7.96
N LYS A 70 7.26 7.98 -8.42
CA LYS A 70 6.20 7.81 -9.42
C LYS A 70 6.84 7.46 -10.76
N ALA A 71 6.31 6.44 -11.41
CA ALA A 71 6.59 6.09 -12.79
C ALA A 71 5.40 6.51 -13.68
N GLU A 72 5.48 6.21 -14.98
CA GLU A 72 4.41 6.53 -15.92
C GLU A 72 3.11 5.77 -15.57
N GLU A 73 1.97 6.37 -15.94
CA GLU A 73 0.65 5.74 -15.81
C GLU A 73 0.19 5.41 -14.37
N GLY A 74 0.60 6.21 -13.39
CA GLY A 74 0.13 6.05 -11.99
C GLY A 74 0.71 4.81 -11.30
N THR A 75 1.82 4.32 -11.81
CA THR A 75 2.61 3.25 -11.19
C THR A 75 3.69 3.83 -10.28
N TYR A 76 4.19 2.99 -9.38
CA TYR A 76 5.23 3.34 -8.42
C TYR A 76 6.43 2.41 -8.63
N LYS A 77 7.63 3.00 -8.65
CA LYS A 77 8.89 2.25 -8.74
C LYS A 77 9.78 2.59 -7.56
N LEU A 78 10.60 1.64 -7.13
CA LEU A 78 11.69 1.94 -6.21
C LEU A 78 12.74 2.81 -6.94
N PRO A 79 13.41 3.74 -6.23
CA PRO A 79 14.41 4.63 -6.82
C PRO A 79 15.59 3.88 -7.42
#